data_AF-Q5NWQ2-F1
#
_entry.id   AF-Q5NWQ2-F1
#
_cell.length_a   1.000
_cell.length_b   1.000
_cell.length_c   1.000
_cell.angle_alpha   90.00
_cell.angle_beta   90.00
_cell.angle_gamma   90.00
#
_symmetry.space_group_name_H-M   'P 1'
#
loop_
_entity.id
_entity.type
_entity.pdbx_description
1 polymer ?
#
loop_
_entity_poly.entity_id
_entity_poly.type
_entity_poly.pdbx_seq_one_letter_code
_entity_poly.pdbx_strand_id
1 'polypeptide(L)'
;MSYVARKYFVLPADREEVKRAISMFMLAKSDARASYREIEAYGAAGMYFVPGKGWGMSFKERPKTAKVEGLGKFTFFEKEEAWVAIPDKRTAAGKKLEELLQNTAELQEIWQWSLEKSLGIYGVVACGFPTTFHYCCAKPLFDGRVIVSTPDAKNRPTGSGYSRNFEDPVIPGWAVEISADAYEALNALPEFGRENAEAA
;
A
#
# COMPACT_ATOMS: atom_id res chain seq x y z
N MET A 1 19.43 -0.95 -9.44
CA MET A 1 17.99 -1.11 -9.72
C MET A 1 17.79 -2.47 -10.31
N SER A 2 16.91 -3.30 -9.71
CA SER A 2 16.49 -4.56 -10.31
C SER A 2 15.58 -4.25 -11.49
N TYR A 3 16.03 -4.50 -12.72
CA TYR A 3 15.24 -4.22 -13.92
C TYR A 3 14.50 -5.49 -14.33
N VAL A 4 13.21 -5.54 -14.03
CA VAL A 4 12.31 -6.59 -14.50
C VAL A 4 11.43 -5.97 -15.56
N ALA A 5 11.44 -6.55 -16.76
CA ALA A 5 10.56 -6.13 -17.85
C ALA A 5 9.10 -6.19 -17.38
N ARG A 6 8.29 -5.21 -17.77
CA ARG A 6 6.88 -5.10 -17.38
C ARG A 6 5.98 -4.98 -18.60
N LYS A 7 4.76 -5.47 -18.44
CA LYS A 7 3.64 -5.23 -19.34
C LYS A 7 2.65 -4.28 -18.69
N TYR A 8 1.95 -3.52 -19.52
CA TYR A 8 1.07 -2.45 -19.08
C TYR A 8 -0.30 -2.60 -19.73
N PHE A 9 -1.32 -2.34 -18.95
CA PHE A 9 -2.70 -2.49 -19.40
C PHE A 9 -3.54 -1.30 -18.94
N VAL A 10 -4.59 -0.99 -19.69
CA VAL A 10 -5.67 -0.11 -19.29
C VAL A 10 -6.99 -0.89 -19.26
N LEU A 11 -7.74 -0.68 -18.19
CA LEU A 11 -9.05 -1.25 -17.95
C LEU A 11 -10.08 -0.13 -18.19
N PRO A 12 -11.01 -0.30 -19.14
CA PRO A 12 -11.98 0.73 -19.53
C PRO A 12 -12.95 1.13 -18.41
N ALA A 13 -13.27 2.43 -18.30
CA ALA A 13 -14.12 2.99 -17.24
C ALA A 13 -15.62 2.60 -17.36
N ASP A 14 -16.06 2.22 -18.56
CA ASP A 14 -17.45 1.88 -18.86
C ASP A 14 -17.85 0.48 -18.34
N ARG A 15 -16.86 -0.37 -18.03
CA ARG A 15 -17.03 -1.73 -17.48
C ARG A 15 -17.58 -1.70 -16.05
N GLU A 16 -18.59 -2.53 -15.79
CA GLU A 16 -19.18 -2.66 -14.45
C GLU A 16 -18.20 -3.22 -13.41
N GLU A 17 -17.30 -4.11 -13.83
CA GLU A 17 -16.24 -4.65 -12.97
C GLU A 17 -15.29 -3.54 -12.49
N VAL A 18 -14.97 -2.58 -13.37
CA VAL A 18 -14.10 -1.45 -13.05
C VAL A 18 -14.80 -0.46 -12.12
N LYS A 19 -16.06 -0.12 -12.40
CA LYS A 19 -16.87 0.74 -11.52
C LYS A 19 -17.01 0.16 -10.11
N ARG A 20 -17.28 -1.15 -10.02
CA ARG A 20 -17.36 -1.87 -8.75
C ARG A 20 -16.02 -1.87 -8.02
N ALA A 21 -14.92 -2.16 -8.71
CA ALA A 21 -13.59 -2.17 -8.11
C ALA A 21 -13.19 -0.80 -7.57
N ILE A 22 -13.46 0.28 -8.32
CA ILE A 22 -13.23 1.66 -7.85
C ILE A 22 -14.08 1.96 -6.63
N SER A 23 -15.34 1.53 -6.60
CA SER A 23 -16.22 1.73 -5.43
C SER A 23 -15.67 1.03 -4.18
N MET A 24 -15.18 -0.21 -4.32
CA MET A 24 -14.53 -0.94 -3.22
C MET A 24 -13.22 -0.28 -2.77
N PHE A 25 -12.42 0.21 -3.72
CA PHE A 25 -11.20 0.96 -3.42
C PHE A 25 -11.49 2.24 -2.64
N MET A 26 -12.52 2.99 -3.03
CA MET A 26 -12.92 4.22 -2.35
C MET A 26 -13.45 3.95 -0.94
N LEU A 27 -14.19 2.85 -0.74
CA LEU A 27 -14.62 2.41 0.58
C LEU A 27 -13.41 2.08 1.48
N ALA A 28 -12.50 1.22 0.98
CA ALA A 28 -11.30 0.86 1.71
C ALA A 28 -10.40 2.07 2.03
N LYS A 29 -10.28 3.02 1.09
CA LYS A 29 -9.58 4.29 1.28
C LYS A 29 -10.21 5.11 2.40
N SER A 30 -11.54 5.19 2.42
CA SER A 30 -12.28 5.92 3.46
C SER A 30 -12.03 5.30 4.84
N ASP A 31 -12.14 3.98 4.95
CA ASP A 31 -11.92 3.25 6.22
C ASP A 31 -10.48 3.41 6.72
N ALA A 32 -9.49 3.24 5.84
CA ALA A 32 -8.08 3.43 6.17
C ALA A 32 -7.79 4.87 6.61
N ARG A 33 -8.31 5.89 5.90
CA ARG A 33 -8.13 7.30 6.28
C ARG A 33 -8.83 7.62 7.60
N ALA A 34 -10.01 7.06 7.86
CA ALA A 34 -10.72 7.26 9.11
C ALA A 34 -9.91 6.72 10.31
N SER A 35 -9.38 5.50 10.18
CA SER A 35 -8.51 4.91 11.20
C SER A 35 -7.20 5.68 11.38
N TYR A 36 -6.61 6.18 10.29
CA TYR A 36 -5.40 7.02 10.36
C TYR A 36 -5.62 8.36 11.08
N ARG A 37 -6.81 8.98 10.94
CA ARG A 37 -7.15 10.21 11.68
C ARG A 37 -7.18 9.99 13.19
N GLU A 38 -7.49 8.78 13.66
CA GLU A 38 -7.40 8.45 15.09
C GLU A 38 -5.95 8.48 15.58
N ILE A 39 -4.98 8.10 14.74
CA ILE A 39 -3.55 8.20 15.04
C ILE A 39 -3.09 9.65 15.02
N GLU A 40 -3.53 10.45 14.03
CA GLU A 40 -3.23 11.88 13.95
C GLU A 40 -3.74 12.66 15.18
N ALA A 41 -4.83 12.21 15.80
CA ALA A 41 -5.35 12.80 17.04
C ALA A 41 -4.36 12.72 18.22
N TYR A 42 -3.37 11.81 18.17
CA TYR A 42 -2.26 11.73 19.13
C TYR A 42 -1.08 12.64 18.77
N GLY A 43 -1.21 13.46 17.72
CA GLY A 43 -0.13 14.32 17.20
C GLY A 43 0.93 13.55 16.43
N ALA A 44 0.66 12.29 16.06
CA ALA A 44 1.55 11.48 15.25
C ALA A 44 1.52 11.97 13.79
N ALA A 45 2.69 11.97 13.16
CA ALA A 45 2.84 12.21 11.72
C ALA A 45 2.60 10.93 10.89
N GLY A 46 2.57 9.78 11.55
CA GLY A 46 2.20 8.52 10.94
C GLY A 46 2.58 7.30 11.76
N MET A 47 2.83 6.20 11.05
CA MET A 47 3.17 4.91 11.63
C MET A 47 4.51 4.41 11.09
N TYR A 48 5.21 3.65 11.91
CA TYR A 48 6.46 3.01 11.52
C TYR A 48 6.55 1.61 12.11
N PHE A 49 6.92 0.62 11.29
CA PHE A 49 7.15 -0.74 11.76
C PHE A 49 8.58 -0.87 12.29
N VAL A 50 8.73 -1.19 13.56
CA VAL A 50 10.03 -1.47 14.16
C VAL A 50 10.25 -2.97 14.20
N PRO A 51 11.25 -3.52 13.47
CA PRO A 51 11.54 -4.95 13.47
C PRO A 51 11.71 -5.51 14.89
N GLY A 52 11.01 -6.62 15.17
CA GLY A 52 11.03 -7.29 16.47
C GLY A 52 10.25 -6.60 17.59
N LYS A 53 9.67 -5.40 17.35
CA LYS A 53 8.86 -4.68 18.36
C LYS A 53 7.41 -4.45 17.90
N GLY A 54 7.18 -4.31 16.60
CA GLY A 54 5.87 -4.08 16.01
C GLY A 54 5.67 -2.62 15.58
N TRP A 55 4.41 -2.25 15.36
CA TRP A 55 4.03 -0.90 14.93
C TRP A 55 4.20 0.14 16.04
N GLY A 56 4.73 1.30 15.67
CA GLY A 56 4.81 2.48 16.52
C GLY A 56 4.29 3.72 15.80
N MET A 57 4.01 4.76 16.59
CA MET A 57 3.66 6.08 16.08
C MET A 57 4.94 6.87 15.78
N SER A 58 4.99 7.54 14.62
CA SER A 58 6.08 8.41 14.22
C SER A 58 5.72 9.88 14.41
N PHE A 59 6.71 10.69 14.75
CA PHE A 59 6.58 12.11 15.06
C PHE A 59 7.75 12.87 14.42
N LYS A 60 7.48 14.04 13.83
CA LYS A 60 8.52 14.90 13.23
C LYS A 60 9.46 15.47 14.27
N GLU A 61 8.90 15.91 15.39
CA GLU A 61 9.65 16.40 16.53
C GLU A 61 9.43 15.49 17.74
N ARG A 62 10.39 15.44 18.65
CA ARG A 62 10.20 14.74 19.91
C ARG A 62 9.11 15.48 20.71
N PRO A 63 8.02 14.82 21.13
CA PRO A 63 6.98 15.48 21.92
C PRO A 63 7.56 16.08 23.21
N LYS A 64 7.36 17.39 23.41
CA LYS A 64 7.94 18.16 24.52
C LYS A 64 7.35 17.77 25.87
N THR A 65 6.06 17.44 25.92
CA THR A 65 5.38 16.83 27.05
C THR A 65 5.42 15.31 26.87
N ALA A 66 6.52 14.71 27.28
CA ALA A 66 6.70 13.25 27.24
C ALA A 66 5.66 12.55 28.13
N LYS A 67 4.51 12.21 27.54
CA LYS A 67 3.61 11.09 27.83
C LYS A 67 2.37 11.29 26.97
N VAL A 68 2.47 10.96 25.68
CA VAL A 68 1.26 10.46 25.01
C VAL A 68 0.89 9.18 25.75
N GLU A 69 -0.24 9.19 26.44
CA GLU A 69 -0.62 8.10 27.34
C GLU A 69 -0.62 6.77 26.58
N GLY A 70 0.00 5.74 27.18
CA GLY A 70 0.13 4.43 26.55
C GLY A 70 1.31 4.27 25.60
N LEU A 71 2.08 5.32 25.27
CA LEU A 71 3.34 5.18 24.51
C LEU A 71 4.55 4.98 25.44
N GLY A 72 5.50 4.17 24.97
CA GLY A 72 6.77 3.93 25.61
C GLY A 72 7.82 5.02 25.34
N LYS A 73 9.10 4.63 25.41
CA LYS A 73 10.22 5.54 25.15
C LYS A 73 10.30 5.91 23.66
N PHE A 74 10.42 7.20 23.39
CA PHE A 74 10.70 7.73 22.07
C PHE A 74 12.14 7.44 21.66
N THR A 75 12.31 6.85 20.47
CA THR A 75 13.59 6.55 19.85
C THR A 75 13.66 7.28 18.51
N PHE A 76 14.76 7.97 18.23
CA PHE A 76 14.95 8.59 16.92
C PHE A 76 15.46 7.55 15.92
N PHE A 77 14.85 7.51 14.74
CA PHE A 77 15.23 6.67 13.62
C PHE A 77 15.80 7.56 12.51
N GLU A 78 17.12 7.49 12.31
CA GLU A 78 17.85 8.40 11.41
C GLU A 78 17.42 8.28 9.96
N LYS A 79 17.19 7.04 9.46
CA LYS A 79 16.83 6.80 8.07
C LYS A 79 15.47 7.41 7.69
N GLU A 80 14.54 7.39 8.64
CA GLU A 80 13.20 7.93 8.47
C GLU A 80 13.07 9.37 9.00
N GLU A 81 14.16 9.95 9.52
CA GLU A 81 14.24 11.27 10.15
C GLU A 81 13.08 11.54 11.13
N ALA A 82 12.71 10.53 11.92
CA ALA A 82 11.50 10.57 12.75
C ALA A 82 11.74 10.03 14.17
N TRP A 83 11.02 10.60 15.13
CA TRP A 83 10.89 10.05 16.47
C TRP A 83 9.79 9.01 16.48
N VAL A 84 10.08 7.79 16.92
CA VAL A 84 9.12 6.70 16.99
C VAL A 84 8.94 6.25 18.43
N ALA A 85 7.69 6.06 18.84
CA ALA A 85 7.34 5.44 20.11
C ALA A 85 6.42 4.24 19.90
N ILE A 86 6.82 3.11 20.49
CA ILE A 86 6.04 1.86 20.49
C ILE A 86 5.06 1.91 21.67
N PRO A 87 3.82 1.39 21.54
CA PRO A 87 2.91 1.27 22.66
C PRO A 87 3.49 0.49 23.86
N ASP A 88 3.26 0.97 25.08
CA ASP A 88 3.60 0.28 26.31
C ASP A 88 2.53 -0.77 26.66
N LYS A 89 2.73 -1.98 26.15
CA LYS A 89 1.83 -3.15 26.29
C LYS A 89 1.54 -3.57 27.74
N ARG A 90 2.26 -3.03 28.71
CA ARG A 90 2.00 -3.26 30.15
C ARG A 90 0.82 -2.45 30.66
N THR A 91 0.46 -1.37 29.95
CA THR A 91 -0.63 -0.46 30.32
C THR A 91 -1.88 -0.74 29.48
N ALA A 92 -3.07 -0.48 30.03
CA ALA A 92 -4.32 -0.62 29.28
C ALA A 92 -4.36 0.35 28.07
N ALA A 93 -3.86 1.58 28.25
CA ALA A 93 -3.76 2.56 27.17
C ALA A 93 -2.82 2.07 26.04
N GLY A 94 -1.67 1.50 26.38
CA GLY A 94 -0.74 0.98 25.38
C GLY A 94 -1.28 -0.23 24.61
N LYS A 95 -2.05 -1.13 25.25
CA LYS A 95 -2.72 -2.22 24.53
C LYS A 95 -3.76 -1.71 23.52
N LYS A 96 -4.54 -0.70 23.89
CA LYS A 96 -5.48 -0.04 22.97
C LYS A 96 -4.77 0.61 21.78
N LEU A 97 -3.62 1.25 22.02
CA LEU A 97 -2.83 1.84 20.94
C LEU A 97 -2.20 0.77 20.03
N GLU A 98 -1.78 -0.37 20.59
CA GLU A 98 -1.32 -1.50 19.78
C GLU A 98 -2.42 -2.03 18.87
N GLU A 99 -3.64 -2.22 19.40
CA GLU A 99 -4.80 -2.63 18.62
C GLU A 99 -5.14 -1.61 17.52
N LEU A 100 -5.15 -0.31 17.85
CA LEU A 100 -5.38 0.76 16.87
C LEU A 100 -4.35 0.72 15.73
N LEU A 101 -3.05 0.63 16.07
CA LEU A 101 -1.98 0.58 15.07
C LEU A 101 -2.08 -0.68 14.21
N GLN A 102 -2.36 -1.83 14.81
CA GLN A 102 -2.53 -3.08 14.05
C GLN A 102 -3.73 -2.99 13.09
N ASN A 103 -4.88 -2.52 13.57
CA ASN A 103 -6.09 -2.35 12.75
C ASN A 103 -5.85 -1.35 11.62
N THR A 104 -5.14 -0.24 11.88
CA THR A 104 -4.81 0.75 10.85
C THR A 104 -3.92 0.13 9.77
N ALA A 105 -2.90 -0.63 10.16
CA ALA A 105 -2.01 -1.31 9.22
C ALA A 105 -2.78 -2.30 8.33
N GLU A 106 -3.71 -3.06 8.91
CA GLU A 106 -4.57 -3.99 8.18
C GLU A 106 -5.51 -3.27 7.19
N LEU A 107 -6.15 -2.18 7.62
CA LEU A 107 -7.00 -1.37 6.73
C LEU A 107 -6.19 -0.74 5.59
N GLN A 108 -4.96 -0.30 5.88
CA GLN A 108 -4.06 0.24 4.86
C GLN A 108 -3.65 -0.84 3.85
N GLU A 109 -3.38 -2.06 4.29
CA GLU A 109 -3.11 -3.20 3.41
C GLU A 109 -4.34 -3.59 2.57
N ILE A 110 -5.54 -3.59 3.17
CA ILE A 110 -6.79 -3.81 2.45
C ILE A 110 -6.96 -2.76 1.35
N TRP A 111 -6.77 -1.48 1.69
CA TRP A 111 -6.85 -0.39 0.72
C TRP A 111 -5.82 -0.57 -0.40
N GLN A 112 -4.55 -0.79 -0.06
CA GLN A 112 -3.46 -0.95 -1.02
C GLN A 112 -3.73 -2.03 -2.07
N TRP A 113 -4.37 -3.14 -1.69
CA TRP A 113 -4.62 -4.28 -2.58
C TRP A 113 -6.08 -4.40 -3.04
N SER A 114 -6.94 -3.44 -2.70
CA SER A 114 -8.38 -3.55 -2.94
C SER A 114 -8.75 -3.58 -4.42
N LEU A 115 -8.02 -2.85 -5.27
CA LEU A 115 -8.26 -2.85 -6.72
C LEU A 115 -7.89 -4.18 -7.35
N GLU A 116 -6.67 -4.65 -7.07
CA GLU A 116 -6.16 -5.91 -7.57
C GLU A 116 -7.09 -7.05 -7.19
N LYS A 117 -7.46 -7.13 -5.90
CA LYS A 117 -8.41 -8.12 -5.39
C LYS A 117 -9.78 -8.03 -6.06
N SER A 118 -10.32 -6.83 -6.26
CA SER A 118 -11.66 -6.65 -6.85
C SER A 118 -11.69 -6.95 -8.35
N LEU A 119 -10.59 -6.74 -9.06
CA LEU A 119 -10.45 -6.95 -10.50
C LEU A 119 -9.95 -8.36 -10.84
N GLY A 120 -9.63 -9.19 -9.84
CA GLY A 120 -9.05 -10.50 -10.06
C GLY A 120 -7.62 -10.45 -10.61
N ILE A 121 -6.90 -9.36 -10.34
CA ILE A 121 -5.49 -9.19 -10.72
C ILE A 121 -4.65 -9.78 -9.59
N TYR A 122 -3.85 -10.80 -9.91
CA TYR A 122 -2.99 -11.46 -8.93
C TYR A 122 -1.66 -11.81 -9.55
N GLY A 123 -0.69 -12.12 -8.71
CA GLY A 123 0.61 -12.64 -9.13
C GLY A 123 1.76 -11.77 -8.65
N VAL A 124 2.82 -12.46 -8.26
CA VAL A 124 4.08 -11.90 -7.82
C VAL A 124 5.19 -12.71 -8.45
N VAL A 125 6.22 -12.04 -8.93
CA VAL A 125 7.39 -12.69 -9.51
C VAL A 125 8.61 -12.39 -8.68
N ALA A 126 9.26 -13.44 -8.18
CA ALA A 126 10.54 -13.35 -7.48
C ALA A 126 11.68 -13.42 -8.50
N CYS A 127 12.25 -12.28 -8.89
CA CYS A 127 13.29 -12.24 -9.91
C CYS A 127 14.22 -11.02 -9.79
N GLY A 128 15.24 -10.96 -10.65
CA GLY A 128 16.28 -9.93 -10.66
C GLY A 128 17.43 -10.17 -9.69
N PHE A 129 18.39 -9.24 -9.65
CA PHE A 129 19.52 -9.24 -8.71
C PHE A 129 19.67 -7.85 -8.06
N PRO A 130 19.64 -7.73 -6.71
CA PRO A 130 19.27 -8.80 -5.79
C PRO A 130 17.84 -9.29 -6.05
N THR A 131 17.57 -10.56 -5.77
CA THR A 131 16.25 -11.17 -5.97
C THR A 131 15.23 -10.38 -5.16
N THR A 132 14.21 -9.88 -5.85
CA THR A 132 13.17 -9.01 -5.29
C THR A 132 11.80 -9.47 -5.74
N PHE A 133 10.77 -9.18 -4.95
CA PHE A 133 9.38 -9.48 -5.30
C PHE A 133 8.81 -8.35 -6.15
N HIS A 134 8.25 -8.71 -7.31
CA HIS A 134 7.60 -7.78 -8.22
C HIS A 134 6.12 -8.12 -8.31
N TYR A 135 5.27 -7.26 -7.78
CA TYR A 135 3.81 -7.44 -7.76
C TYR A 135 3.16 -6.89 -9.02
N CYS A 136 1.97 -7.40 -9.35
CA CYS A 136 1.02 -6.67 -10.16
C CYS A 136 0.50 -5.46 -9.36
N CYS A 137 0.47 -4.28 -9.99
CA CYS A 137 0.02 -3.06 -9.34
C CYS A 137 -1.04 -2.38 -10.21
N ALA A 138 -2.18 -2.05 -9.63
CA ALA A 138 -3.27 -1.31 -10.24
C ALA A 138 -3.36 0.10 -9.65
N LYS A 139 -3.72 1.08 -10.49
CA LYS A 139 -3.96 2.46 -10.05
C LYS A 139 -5.25 2.98 -10.71
N PRO A 140 -6.20 3.54 -9.93
CA PRO A 140 -7.40 4.12 -10.49
C PRO A 140 -7.10 5.56 -10.94
N LEU A 141 -7.49 5.91 -12.16
CA LEU A 141 -7.33 7.25 -12.71
C LEU A 141 -8.57 8.09 -12.44
N PHE A 142 -8.41 9.41 -12.36
CA PHE A 142 -9.50 10.36 -12.09
C PHE A 142 -10.71 10.26 -13.03
N ASP A 143 -10.51 9.77 -14.26
CA ASP A 143 -11.55 9.59 -15.26
C ASP A 143 -12.25 8.21 -15.19
N GLY A 144 -11.97 7.43 -14.16
CA GLY A 144 -12.61 6.14 -13.90
C GLY A 144 -11.94 4.95 -14.59
N ARG A 145 -10.89 5.16 -15.38
CA ARG A 145 -10.07 4.05 -15.90
C ARG A 145 -9.17 3.48 -14.81
N VAL A 146 -8.70 2.25 -14.96
CA VAL A 146 -7.66 1.66 -14.11
C VAL A 146 -6.48 1.28 -14.98
N ILE A 147 -5.27 1.70 -14.61
CA ILE A 147 -4.04 1.24 -15.26
C ILE A 147 -3.40 0.14 -14.41
N VAL A 148 -2.82 -0.85 -15.08
CA VAL A 148 -2.19 -2.00 -14.44
C VAL A 148 -0.78 -2.17 -14.98
N SER A 149 0.15 -2.39 -14.07
CA SER A 149 1.54 -2.68 -14.36
C SER A 149 1.87 -4.06 -13.82
N THR A 150 2.30 -4.97 -14.67
CA THR A 150 2.56 -6.36 -14.30
C THR A 150 3.96 -6.80 -14.72
N PRO A 151 4.66 -7.63 -13.95
CA PRO A 151 5.91 -8.24 -14.41
C PRO A 151 5.69 -9.06 -15.69
N ASP A 152 6.55 -8.90 -16.69
CA ASP A 152 6.54 -9.71 -17.92
C ASP A 152 7.29 -11.04 -17.75
N ALA A 153 7.94 -11.22 -16.60
CA ALA A 153 8.52 -12.49 -16.22
C ALA A 153 7.43 -13.45 -15.74
N LYS A 154 7.63 -14.75 -15.98
CA LYS A 154 6.86 -15.82 -15.35
C LYS A 154 7.64 -16.38 -14.17
N ASN A 155 6.94 -16.93 -13.19
CA ASN A 155 7.57 -17.78 -12.19
C ASN A 155 8.04 -19.04 -12.90
N ARG A 156 9.32 -19.11 -13.25
CA ARG A 156 9.97 -20.35 -13.71
C ARG A 156 10.53 -21.04 -12.48
N PRO A 157 9.89 -22.08 -11.92
CA PRO A 157 10.55 -22.90 -10.92
C PRO A 157 11.67 -23.69 -11.63
N THR A 158 12.93 -23.46 -11.25
CA THR A 158 14.03 -24.35 -11.65
C THR A 158 14.74 -24.89 -10.41
N GLY A 159 14.51 -26.17 -10.09
CA GLY A 159 15.24 -26.91 -9.05
C GLY A 159 14.36 -27.46 -7.92
N SER A 160 14.91 -28.42 -7.15
CA SER A 160 14.28 -28.93 -5.92
C SER A 160 14.36 -27.87 -4.81
N GLY A 161 13.24 -27.61 -4.13
CA GLY A 161 13.14 -26.64 -3.01
C GLY A 161 12.52 -25.28 -3.37
N TYR A 162 12.18 -25.03 -4.63
CA TYR A 162 11.42 -23.81 -5.01
C TYR A 162 9.96 -23.94 -4.63
N SER A 163 9.45 -22.94 -3.89
CA SER A 163 8.05 -22.84 -3.53
C SER A 163 7.19 -22.62 -4.77
N ARG A 164 6.16 -23.45 -4.96
CA ARG A 164 5.13 -23.28 -5.99
C ARG A 164 4.12 -22.18 -5.63
N ASN A 165 4.32 -21.46 -4.53
CA ASN A 165 3.33 -20.53 -3.96
C ASN A 165 3.23 -19.19 -4.70
N PHE A 166 3.91 -19.02 -5.83
CA PHE A 166 3.86 -17.79 -6.60
C PHE A 166 3.09 -18.03 -7.89
N GLU A 167 1.85 -17.56 -7.94
CA GLU A 167 1.02 -17.60 -9.13
C GLU A 167 1.61 -16.65 -10.19
N ASP A 168 1.63 -17.09 -11.44
CA ASP A 168 1.96 -16.22 -12.57
C ASP A 168 0.98 -15.02 -12.58
N PRO A 169 1.42 -13.84 -13.06
CA PRO A 169 0.53 -12.71 -13.21
C PRO A 169 -0.76 -13.02 -14.00
N VAL A 170 -1.91 -12.77 -13.37
CA VAL A 170 -3.24 -12.90 -13.96
C VAL A 170 -3.79 -11.50 -14.22
N ILE A 171 -4.18 -11.26 -15.47
CA ILE A 171 -4.83 -10.03 -15.92
C ILE A 171 -6.15 -10.41 -16.59
N PRO A 172 -7.25 -9.66 -16.37
CA PRO A 172 -8.51 -9.94 -17.05
C PRO A 172 -8.35 -9.94 -18.57
N GLY A 173 -8.90 -10.94 -19.26
CA GLY A 173 -8.74 -11.09 -20.72
C GLY A 173 -9.35 -9.97 -21.57
N TRP A 174 -10.09 -9.05 -20.96
CA TRP A 174 -10.65 -7.85 -21.58
C TRP A 174 -9.82 -6.58 -21.34
N ALA A 175 -8.73 -6.67 -20.57
CA ALA A 175 -7.79 -5.57 -20.40
C ALA A 175 -7.12 -5.24 -21.74
N VAL A 176 -6.90 -3.95 -22.00
CA VAL A 176 -6.26 -3.49 -23.24
C VAL A 176 -4.79 -3.27 -22.96
N GLU A 177 -3.92 -4.00 -23.65
CA GLU A 177 -2.47 -3.81 -23.55
C GLU A 177 -2.07 -2.44 -24.14
N ILE A 178 -1.16 -1.74 -23.46
CA ILE A 178 -0.66 -0.42 -23.85
C ILE A 178 0.87 -0.39 -23.81
N SER A 179 1.47 0.57 -24.51
CA SER A 179 2.93 0.78 -24.45
C SER A 179 3.36 1.36 -23.10
N ALA A 180 4.65 1.24 -22.78
CA ALA A 180 5.25 1.87 -21.60
C ALA A 180 5.05 3.39 -21.62
N ASP A 181 5.26 4.06 -22.76
CA ASP A 181 5.08 5.50 -22.89
C ASP A 181 3.63 5.93 -22.62
N ALA A 182 2.65 5.15 -23.10
CA ALA A 182 1.24 5.40 -22.83
C ALA A 182 0.91 5.18 -21.35
N TYR A 183 1.50 4.16 -20.72
CA TYR A 183 1.35 3.93 -19.29
C TYR A 183 1.91 5.08 -18.47
N GLU A 184 3.12 5.56 -18.76
CA GLU A 184 3.73 6.68 -18.01
C GLU A 184 2.92 7.96 -18.16
N ALA A 185 2.43 8.27 -19.38
CA ALA A 185 1.55 9.41 -19.61
C ALA A 185 0.26 9.32 -18.79
N LEU A 186 -0.35 8.13 -18.68
CA LEU A 186 -1.53 7.89 -17.85
C LEU A 186 -1.20 7.89 -16.36
N ASN A 187 -0.05 7.36 -15.96
CA ASN A 187 0.37 7.27 -14.56
C ASN A 187 0.68 8.65 -13.98
N ALA A 188 1.05 9.63 -14.80
CA ALA A 188 1.18 11.02 -14.40
C ALA A 188 -0.17 11.69 -14.06
N LEU A 189 -1.29 11.11 -14.49
CA LEU A 189 -2.61 11.66 -14.20
C LEU A 189 -2.99 11.49 -12.71
N PRO A 190 -3.87 12.37 -12.19
CA PRO A 190 -4.37 12.25 -10.82
C PRO A 190 -5.08 10.91 -10.58
N GLU A 191 -4.95 10.42 -9.35
CA GLU A 191 -5.67 9.23 -8.88
C GLU A 191 -7.15 9.56 -8.66
N PHE A 192 -8.02 8.59 -8.92
CA PHE A 192 -9.43 8.69 -8.59
C PHE A 192 -9.64 8.97 -7.09
N GLY A 193 -10.49 9.95 -6.78
CA GLY A 193 -10.75 10.34 -5.39
C GLY A 193 -9.54 10.91 -4.67
N ARG A 194 -8.51 11.38 -5.38
CA ARG A 194 -7.58 12.37 -4.85
C ARG A 194 -8.35 13.68 -4.74
N GLU A 195 -8.63 14.11 -3.52
CA GLU A 195 -9.07 15.48 -3.27
C GLU A 195 -8.03 16.39 -3.94
N ASN A 196 -8.45 17.31 -4.82
CA ASN A 196 -7.55 18.32 -5.35
C ASN A 196 -7.02 19.10 -4.15
N ALA A 197 -5.83 18.75 -3.67
CA ALA A 197 -5.12 19.47 -2.62
C ALA A 197 -4.60 20.84 -3.12
N GLU A 198 -5.02 21.27 -4.30
CA GLU A 198 -4.71 22.56 -4.91
C GLU A 198 -6.00 23.19 -5.42
N ALA A 199 -6.77 23.74 -4.49
CA ALA A 199 -7.67 24.85 -4.75
C ALA A 199 -7.62 25.78 -3.52
N ALA A 200 -6.55 26.56 -3.48
CA ALA A 200 -6.30 27.80 -2.71
C ALA A 200 -6.45 27.77 -1.17
#